data_AF-A0A7W0RA78-F1
#
_entry.id   AF-A0A7W0RA78-F1
#
_cell.length_a   1.000
_cell.length_b   1.000
_cell.length_c   1.000
_cell.angle_alpha   90.00
_cell.angle_beta   90.00
_cell.angle_gamma   90.00
#
_symmetry.space_group_name_H-M   'P 1'
#
loop_
_entity.id
_entity.type
_entity.pdbx_description
1 polymer ?
#
loop_
_entity_poly.entity_id
_entity_poly.type
_entity_poly.pdbx_seq_one_letter_code
_entity_poly.pdbx_strand_id
1 'polypeptide(L)' 'VQRGVDGVNAQVGPAEQIKKFAILPQDFTQETGELTPTLKVKRNVVNERHAGAIEALYSR' A
#
# COMPACT_ATOMS: atom_id res chain seq x y z
N VAL A 1 2.30 11.82 6.95
CA VAL A 1 1.62 10.99 5.93
C VAL A 1 0.31 11.62 5.45
N GLN A 2 -0.65 11.89 6.34
CA GLN A 2 -1.97 12.42 5.97
C GLN A 2 -1.92 13.62 5.01
N ARG A 3 -1.15 14.66 5.34
CA ARG A 3 -0.97 15.84 4.47
C ARG A 3 -0.53 15.51 3.04
N GLY A 4 0.32 14.48 2.86
CA GLY A 4 0.76 14.06 1.53
C GLY A 4 -0.36 13.35 0.76
N VAL A 5 -1.13 12.50 1.44
CA VAL A 5 -2.32 11.84 0.89
C VAL A 5 -3.36 12.88 0.47
N ASP A 6 -3.61 13.89 1.30
CA ASP A 6 -4.56 14.97 1.01
C ASP A 6 -4.13 15.77 -0.23
N GLY A 7 -2.82 16.05 -0.36
CA GLY A 7 -2.26 16.73 -1.53
C GLY A 7 -2.41 15.94 -2.84
N VAL A 8 -2.32 14.62 -2.80
CA VAL A 8 -2.57 13.76 -3.98
C VAL A 8 -4.06 13.67 -4.28
N ASN A 9 -4.89 13.47 -3.25
CA ASN A 9 -6.35 13.35 -3.40
C ASN A 9 -7.01 14.63 -3.96
N ALA A 10 -6.38 15.79 -3.77
CA ALA A 10 -6.82 17.06 -4.36
C ALA A 10 -6.58 17.15 -5.88
N GLN A 11 -5.74 16.29 -6.45
CA GLN A 11 -5.35 16.31 -7.87
C GLN A 11 -6.12 15.29 -8.72
N VAL A 12 -6.89 14.39 -8.11
CA VAL A 12 -7.53 13.25 -8.78
C VAL A 12 -9.04 13.21 -8.53
N GLY A 13 -9.78 12.52 -9.40
CA GLY A 13 -11.23 12.39 -9.28
C GLY A 13 -11.65 11.57 -8.05
N PRO A 14 -12.91 11.67 -7.59
CA PRO A 14 -13.39 10.99 -6.39
C PRO A 14 -13.19 9.46 -6.37
N ALA A 15 -13.16 8.83 -7.54
CA ALA A 15 -12.97 7.39 -7.72
C ALA A 15 -11.50 6.95 -7.59
N GLU A 16 -10.55 7.85 -7.83
CA GLU A 16 -9.11 7.59 -7.79
C GLU A 16 -8.47 7.95 -6.44
N GLN A 17 -9.23 8.64 -5.58
CA GLN A 17 -8.77 9.07 -4.26
C GLN A 17 -8.45 7.89 -3.34
N ILE A 18 -7.35 8.03 -2.60
CA ILE A 18 -6.96 7.14 -1.51
C ILE A 18 -7.94 7.36 -0.35
N LYS A 19 -8.83 6.38 -0.10
CA LYS A 19 -9.86 6.46 0.96
C LYS A 19 -9.37 5.94 2.32
N LYS A 20 -8.59 4.88 2.31
CA LYS A 20 -8.02 4.24 3.50
C LYS A 20 -6.60 3.80 3.19
N PHE A 21 -5.71 3.90 4.18
CA PHE A 21 -4.33 3.43 4.08
C PHE A 21 -3.85 2.96 5.45
N ALA A 22 -2.91 2.02 5.47
CA ALA A 22 -2.22 1.57 6.66
C ALA A 22 -0.72 1.84 6.50
N ILE A 23 -0.04 2.06 7.63
CA ILE A 23 1.41 2.17 7.67
C ILE A 23 1.95 0.84 8.17
N LEU A 24 2.75 0.18 7.34
CA LEU A 24 3.41 -1.06 7.72
C LEU A 24 4.62 -0.73 8.61
N PRO A 25 4.96 -1.60 9.58
CA PRO A 25 6.12 -1.39 10.46
C PRO A 25 7.46 -1.66 9.77
N GLN A 26 7.45 -2.26 8.59
CA GLN A 26 8.64 -2.64 7.82
C GLN A 26 8.46 -2.27 6.35
N ASP A 27 9.58 -1.93 5.71
CA ASP A 27 9.64 -1.67 4.28
C ASP A 27 9.56 -2.97 3.45
N PHE A 28 9.20 -2.84 2.18
CA PHE A 28 9.33 -3.93 1.23
C PHE A 28 10.80 -4.17 0.90
N THR A 29 11.21 -5.44 0.84
CA THR A 29 12.59 -5.79 0.53
C THR A 29 12.68 -6.82 -0.60
N GLN A 30 13.88 -6.92 -1.19
CA GLN A 30 14.17 -7.99 -2.15
C GLN A 30 14.37 -9.33 -1.45
N GLU A 31 14.94 -9.33 -0.24
CA GLU A 31 15.17 -10.54 0.57
C GLU A 31 13.86 -11.25 0.91
N THR A 32 12.84 -10.47 1.26
CA THR A 32 11.48 -10.96 1.52
C THR A 32 10.71 -11.33 0.25
N GLY A 33 11.28 -11.10 -0.93
CA GLY A 33 10.67 -11.38 -2.24
C GLY A 33 9.60 -10.39 -2.67
N GLU A 34 9.33 -9.35 -1.88
CA GLU A 34 8.30 -8.33 -2.13
C GLU A 34 8.70 -7.36 -3.25
N LEU A 35 10.00 -7.22 -3.50
CA LEU A 35 10.56 -6.43 -4.59
C LEU A 35 11.26 -7.31 -5.63
N THR A 36 11.20 -6.90 -6.89
CA THR A 36 12.08 -7.44 -7.94
C THR A 36 13.52 -6.91 -7.75
N PRO A 37 14.52 -7.52 -8.42
CA PRO A 37 15.87 -6.96 -8.48
C PRO A 37 15.93 -5.52 -9.00
N THR A 38 14.90 -5.11 -9.75
CA THR A 38 14.69 -3.76 -10.27
C THR A 38 13.80 -2.87 -9.38
N LEU A 39 13.60 -3.25 -8.12
CA LEU A 39 12.79 -2.53 -7.10
C LEU A 39 11.31 -2.35 -7.44
N LYS A 40 10.76 -3.16 -8.35
CA LYS A 40 9.32 -3.17 -8.62
C LYS A 40 8.61 -4.03 -7.58
N VAL A 41 7.47 -3.56 -7.09
CA VAL A 41 6.64 -4.31 -6.14
C VAL A 41 6.01 -5.54 -6.80
N LYS A 42 6.20 -6.72 -6.20
CA LYS A 42 5.49 -7.94 -6.55
C LYS A 42 4.16 -8.01 -5.79
N ARG A 43 3.09 -7.54 -6.43
CA ARG A 43 1.76 -7.42 -5.80
C ARG A 43 1.26 -8.71 -5.15
N ASN A 44 1.40 -9.87 -5.80
CA ASN A 44 0.91 -11.13 -5.24
C ASN A 44 1.55 -11.44 -3.88
N VAL A 45 2.88 -11.36 -3.80
CA VAL A 45 3.65 -11.62 -2.57
C VAL A 45 3.28 -10.62 -1.47
N VAL A 46 3.16 -9.33 -1.81
CA VAL A 46 2.75 -8.30 -0.85
C VAL A 46 1.33 -8.54 -0.35
N ASN A 47 0.41 -8.88 -1.24
CA ASN A 47 -0.98 -9.14 -0.88
C ASN A 47 -1.11 -10.35 0.04
N GLU A 48 -0.38 -11.44 -0.23
CA GLU A 48 -0.38 -12.63 0.63
C GLU A 48 0.23 -12.34 2.00
N ARG A 49 1.38 -11.67 2.04
CA ARG A 49 2.12 -11.40 3.27
C ARG A 49 1.42 -10.39 4.18
N HIS A 50 0.76 -9.40 3.61
CA HIS A 50 0.05 -8.34 4.33
C HIS A 50 -1.47 -8.48 4.26
N ALA A 51 -1.96 -9.69 3.95
CA ALA A 51 -3.39 -9.97 3.83
C ALA A 51 -4.16 -9.47 5.05
N GLY A 52 -3.67 -9.73 6.28
CA GLY A 52 -4.32 -9.26 7.50
C GLY A 52 -4.44 -7.73 7.62
N ALA A 53 -3.43 -6.98 7.15
CA ALA A 53 -3.49 -5.51 7.16
C ALA A 53 -4.44 -4.98 6.08
N ILE A 54 -4.48 -5.64 4.92
CA ILE A 54 -5.43 -5.32 3.85
C ILE A 54 -6.86 -5.60 4.31
N GLU A 55 -7.10 -6.78 4.89
CA GLU A 55 -8.39 -7.15 5.46
C GLU A 55 -8.83 -6.16 6.54
N ALA A 56 -7.94 -5.73 7.44
CA ALA A 56 -8.26 -4.74 8.46
C ALA A 56 -8.67 -3.36 7.87
N LEU A 57 -8.24 -3.00 6.67
CA LEU A 57 -8.69 -1.78 6.00
C LEU A 57 -10.13 -1.90 5.48
N TYR A 58 -10.57 -3.09 5.12
CA TYR A 58 -11.90 -3.34 4.54
C TYR A 58 -12.91 -3.92 5.53
N SER A 59 -12.44 -4.60 6.56
CA SER A 59 -13.25 -5.06 7.68
C SER A 59 -13.84 -3.83 8.37
N ARG A 60 -15.17 -3.81 8.48
CA ARG A 60 -15.95 -2.66 8.90
C ARG A 60 -16.49 -2.87 10.30
#